data_AF-A0A377XAH1-F1
#
_entry.id   AF-A0A377XAH1-F1
#
_cell.length_a   1.000
_cell.length_b   1.000
_cell.length_c   1.000
_cell.angle_alpha   90.00
_cell.angle_beta   90.00
_cell.angle_gamma   90.00
#
_symmetry.space_group_name_H-M   'P 1'
#
loop_
_entity.id
_entity.type
_entity.pdbx_description
1 polymer ?
#
loop_
_entity_poly.entity_id
_entity_poly.type
_entity_poly.pdbx_seq_one_letter_code
_entity_poly.pdbx_strand_id
1 'polypeptide(L)' 'MIVPAFSQGLYGRLRQLAAADWQRYVAHPFVQQLADGTLAENAFRRYLTQDYLFLIHFAPQLRAAGE' A
#
# COMPACT_ATOMS: atom_id res chain seq x y z
N MET A 1 -6.62 11.37 -25.60
CA MET A 1 -6.01 10.96 -24.33
C MET A 1 -7.04 10.13 -23.58
N ILE A 2 -6.88 8.81 -23.51
CA ILE A 2 -7.78 7.97 -22.73
C ILE A 2 -7.40 8.18 -21.26
N VAL A 3 -8.18 8.98 -20.54
CA VAL A 3 -8.10 9.02 -19.08
C VAL A 3 -8.70 7.70 -18.61
N PRO A 4 -7.97 6.84 -17.88
CA PRO A 4 -8.56 5.63 -17.36
C PRO A 4 -9.74 6.03 -16.48
N ALA A 5 -10.89 5.37 -16.67
CA ALA A 5 -12.08 5.68 -15.90
C ALA A 5 -11.93 5.07 -14.50
N PHE A 6 -11.05 5.64 -13.67
CA PHE A 6 -10.81 5.21 -12.29
C PHE A 6 -12.04 5.36 -11.37
N SER A 7 -13.10 5.99 -11.89
CA SER A 7 -14.37 6.23 -11.22
C SER A 7 -15.55 5.48 -11.85
N GLN A 8 -15.35 4.74 -12.96
CA GLN A 8 -16.41 4.01 -13.66
C GLN A 8 -16.01 2.55 -13.91
N GLY A 9 -16.99 1.70 -14.24
CA GLY A 9 -16.77 0.27 -14.47
C GLY A 9 -16.45 -0.51 -13.18
N LEU A 10 -16.05 -1.78 -13.34
CA LEU A 10 -15.78 -2.69 -12.23
C LEU A 10 -14.71 -2.15 -11.28
N TYR A 11 -13.59 -1.69 -11.82
CA TYR A 11 -12.49 -1.12 -11.04
C TYR A 11 -12.96 0.09 -10.22
N GLY A 12 -13.67 1.04 -10.84
CA GLY A 12 -14.16 2.23 -10.14
C GLY A 12 -15.10 1.87 -8.99
N ARG A 13 -15.98 0.89 -9.18
CA ARG A 13 -16.88 0.39 -8.13
C ARG A 13 -16.11 -0.27 -6.99
N LEU A 14 -15.16 -1.16 -7.29
CA LEU A 14 -14.33 -1.81 -6.25
C LEU A 14 -13.51 -0.78 -5.45
N ARG A 15 -12.94 0.21 -6.14
CA ARG A 15 -12.21 1.32 -5.50
C ARG A 15 -13.10 2.14 -4.58
N GLN A 16 -14.34 2.44 -5.00
CA GLN A 16 -15.30 3.17 -4.17
C GLN A 16 -15.69 2.38 -2.92
N LEU A 17 -15.90 1.06 -3.05
CA LEU A 17 -16.22 0.19 -1.91
C LEU A 17 -15.07 0.13 -0.89
N ALA A 18 -13.83 0.07 -1.37
CA ALA A 18 -12.63 0.06 -0.52
C ALA A 18 -12.20 1.45 -0.01
N ALA A 19 -12.91 2.53 -0.37
CA ALA A 19 -12.45 3.89 -0.11
C ALA A 19 -12.29 4.22 1.38
N ALA A 20 -13.18 3.70 2.23
CA ALA A 20 -13.10 3.91 3.68
C ALA A 20 -11.89 3.19 4.29
N ASP A 21 -11.65 1.94 3.89
CA ASP A 21 -10.49 1.16 4.33
C ASP A 21 -9.18 1.78 3.86
N TRP A 22 -9.17 2.26 2.61
CA TRP A 22 -8.04 3.00 2.05
C TRP A 22 -7.73 4.26 2.86
N GLN A 23 -8.74 5.09 3.13
CA GLN A 23 -8.60 6.31 3.94
C GLN A 23 -8.04 5.99 5.33
N ARG A 24 -8.56 4.95 5.98
CA ARG A 24 -8.09 4.50 7.29
C ARG A 24 -6.64 4.02 7.25
N TYR A 25 -6.25 3.31 6.20
CA TYR A 25 -4.90 2.81 6.02
C TYR A 25 -3.89 3.94 5.83
N VAL A 26 -4.17 4.89 4.92
CA VAL A 26 -3.24 5.99 4.64
C VAL A 26 -3.18 7.02 5.76
N ALA A 27 -4.26 7.17 6.54
CA ALA A 27 -4.30 8.05 7.70
C ALA A 27 -3.83 7.37 9.00
N HIS A 28 -3.26 6.16 8.92
CA HIS A 28 -2.82 5.44 10.10
C HIS A 28 -1.71 6.22 10.85
N PRO A 29 -1.73 6.26 12.21
CA PRO A 29 -0.75 7.02 13.00
C PRO A 29 0.72 6.69 12.67
N PHE A 30 1.01 5.45 12.29
CA PHE A 30 2.34 5.04 11.82
C PHE A 30 2.81 5.87 10.63
N VAL A 31 1.96 6.07 9.61
CA VAL A 31 2.29 6.80 8.38
C VAL A 31 2.50 8.29 8.69
N GLN A 32 1.65 8.84 9.55
CA GLN A 32 1.78 10.22 10.01
C GLN A 32 3.08 10.45 10.78
N GLN A 33 3.37 9.60 11.77
CA GLN A 33 4.62 9.69 12.56
C GLN A 33 5.87 9.46 11.71
N LEU A 34 5.78 8.62 10.68
CA LEU A 34 6.86 8.41 9.72
C LEU A 34 7.10 9.67 8.89
N ALA A 35 6.04 10.32 8.39
CA ALA A 35 6.13 11.57 7.66
C ALA A 35 6.69 12.72 8.53
N ASP A 36 6.29 12.77 9.79
CA ASP A 36 6.73 13.78 10.75
C ASP A 36 8.12 13.47 11.37
N GLY A 37 8.70 12.30 11.09
CA GLY A 37 9.99 11.87 11.66
C GLY A 37 9.97 11.57 13.17
N THR A 38 8.79 11.42 13.76
CA THR A 38 8.59 11.18 15.21
C THR A 38 8.40 9.69 15.55
N LEU A 39 8.37 8.82 14.53
CA LEU A 39 8.18 7.39 14.70
C LEU A 39 9.31 6.77 15.55
N ALA A 40 8.93 5.96 16.54
CA ALA A 40 9.88 5.23 17.36
C ALA A 40 10.76 4.30 16.51
N GLU A 41 12.07 4.32 16.73
CA GLU A 41 13.05 3.55 15.95
C GLU A 41 12.73 2.04 15.95
N ASN A 42 12.26 1.49 17.07
CA ASN A 42 11.87 0.08 17.16
C ASN A 42 10.68 -0.27 16.24
N ALA A 43 9.72 0.65 16.09
CA ALA A 43 8.60 0.46 15.16
C ALA A 43 9.07 0.53 13.71
N PHE A 44 9.98 1.46 13.40
CA PHE A 44 10.59 1.59 12.08
C PHE A 44 11.40 0.34 11.68
N ARG A 45 12.25 -0.16 12.58
CA ARG A 45 13.03 -1.40 12.35
C ARG A 45 12.14 -2.61 12.10
N ARG A 46 11.05 -2.77 12.88
CA ARG A 46 10.07 -3.85 12.67
C ARG A 46 9.40 -3.76 11.31
N TYR A 47 9.01 -2.55 10.91
CA TYR A 47 8.43 -2.31 9.59
C TYR A 47 9.40 -2.72 8.47
N LEU A 48 10.66 -2.28 8.52
CA LEU A 48 11.66 -2.65 7.50
C LEU A 48 11.91 -4.16 7.42
N THR A 49 12.02 -4.84 8.56
CA THR A 49 12.18 -6.31 8.57
C THR A 49 10.99 -6.99 7.89
N GLN A 50 9.77 -6.53 8.17
CA GLN A 50 8.56 -7.10 7.58
C GLN A 50 8.46 -6.79 6.08
N ASP A 51 8.77 -5.56 5.67
CA ASP A 51 8.75 -5.13 4.26
C ASP A 51 9.79 -5.91 3.43
N TYR A 52 10.97 -6.14 4.00
CA TYR A 52 11.99 -6.98 3.39
C TYR A 52 11.54 -8.43 3.16
N LEU A 53 10.88 -9.04 4.16
CA LEU A 53 10.32 -10.39 4.02
C LEU A 53 9.19 -10.43 2.98
N PHE A 54 8.33 -9.41 2.94
CA PHE A 54 7.30 -9.29 1.93
C PHE A 54 7.90 -9.28 0.52
N LEU A 55 8.94 -8.48 0.29
CA LEU A 55 9.61 -8.38 -1.01
C LEU A 55 10.27 -9.69 -1.45
N ILE A 56 10.91 -10.43 -0.54
CA ILE A 56 11.49 -11.74 -0.84
C ILE A 56 10.41 -12.71 -1.36
N HIS A 57 9.25 -12.74 -0.71
CA HIS A 57 8.19 -13.67 -1.08
C HIS A 57 7.40 -13.22 -2.32
N PHE A 58 7.31 -11.91 -2.56
CA PHE A 58 6.50 -11.37 -3.65
C PHE A 58 7.28 -11.17 -4.96
N ALA A 59 8.58 -10.88 -4.91
CA ALA A 59 9.41 -10.66 -6.09
C ALA A 59 9.38 -11.83 -7.11
N PRO A 60 9.37 -13.11 -6.69
CA PRO A 60 9.23 -14.24 -7.62
C PRO A 60 7.86 -14.28 -8.32
N GLN A 61 6.79 -13.86 -7.63
CA GLN A 61 5.43 -13.85 -8.17
C GLN A 61 5.28 -12.77 -9.24
N LEU A 62 5.89 -11.59 -9.02
CA LEU A 62 5.91 -10.52 -10.02
C LEU A 62 6.65 -10.93 -11.30
N ARG A 63 7.71 -11.73 -11.18
CA ARG A 63 8.46 -12.26 -12.34
C ARG A 63 7.65 -13.29 -13.13
N ALA A 64 6.87 -14.14 -12.46
CA ALA A 64 6.04 -15.17 -13.10
C ALA A 64 4.78 -14.61 -13.79
N ALA A 65 4.29 -13.43 -13.38
CA ALA A 65 3.13 -12.78 -13.99
C ALA A 65 3.47 -11.97 -15.26
N GLY A 66 4.76 -11.88 -15.64
CA GLY A 66 5.24 -11.19 -16.83
C GLY A 66 5.53 -12.10 -18.03
N GLU A 67 5.27 -13.41 -17.91
CA GLU A 67 5.24 -14.40 -19.01
C GLU A 67 3.79 -14.72 -19.39
#